data_AF-A0A3B9P4J5-F1
#
_entry.id   AF-A0A3B9P4J5-F1
#
_cell.length_a   1.000
_cell.length_b   1.000
_cell.length_c   1.000
_cell.angle_alpha   90.00
_cell.angle_beta   90.00
_cell.angle_gamma   90.00
#
_symmetry.space_group_name_H-M   'P 1'
#
loop_
_entity.id
_entity.type
_entity.pdbx_description
1 polymer ?
#
loop_
_entity_poly.entity_id
_entity_poly.type
_entity_poly.pdbx_seq_one_letter_code
_entity_poly.pdbx_strand_id
1 'polypeptide(L)'
;MIDRNLIYASLFAIGTSCVTYETNVTIGFSSCNDPSQTQDLLPTLNKALDTLDLYIWLGDNVYLEDDQWETYSATMTRYNEVFTGDVFHEILGKSTHLAIWDDHDAGPNDCDLSTFNGHAITMEAFKDFWQPTYAQPDSTSYYGRTTLAEGKIDIYLLDNRSFRTHKDSADATVFGTKQLNWFYKTLHKSTSEVHLICMGGQLLNTAQVFENMSNYPVEREMLLQWLSEAPGAPIVLTGDRHSGEINLLEINGKAIVEACASPITANAHPHHDEANTTRVHEGTTDTQHFGTLRLNHSEEGWRIVVSLIDASGEAL
;
A
#
# COMPACT_ATOMS: atom_id res chain seq x y z
N MET A 1 48.17 -56.42 39.53
CA MET A 1 48.72 -55.48 38.53
C MET A 1 47.89 -55.60 37.27
N ILE A 2 46.68 -55.02 37.26
CA ILE A 2 45.86 -54.80 36.06
C ILE A 2 45.05 -53.53 36.38
N ASP A 3 45.45 -52.41 35.81
CA ASP A 3 44.70 -51.15 35.83
C ASP A 3 43.47 -51.29 34.92
N ARG A 4 42.30 -50.89 35.42
CA ARG A 4 41.10 -50.65 34.61
C ARG A 4 40.76 -49.17 34.65
N ASN A 5 41.14 -48.47 33.58
CA ASN A 5 40.64 -47.15 33.25
C ASN A 5 39.12 -47.19 33.03
N LEU A 6 38.35 -46.47 33.83
CA LEU A 6 36.96 -46.12 33.50
C LEU A 6 36.97 -44.85 32.63
N ILE A 7 36.55 -44.99 31.38
CA ILE A 7 36.24 -43.87 30.49
C ILE A 7 34.74 -43.59 30.65
N TYR A 8 34.38 -42.43 31.20
CA TYR A 8 33.01 -41.93 31.16
C TYR A 8 32.75 -41.29 29.79
N ALA A 9 32.06 -42.01 28.91
CA ALA A 9 31.50 -41.43 27.70
C ALA A 9 30.21 -40.68 28.08
N SER A 10 30.30 -39.35 28.14
CA SER A 10 29.12 -38.49 28.25
C SER A 10 28.53 -38.33 26.85
N LEU A 11 27.42 -39.01 26.56
CA LEU A 11 26.58 -38.70 25.41
C LEU A 11 25.93 -37.34 25.67
N PHE A 12 26.44 -36.29 25.03
CA PHE A 12 25.67 -35.07 24.83
C PHE A 12 24.61 -35.38 23.77
N ALA A 13 23.38 -35.64 24.21
CA ALA A 13 22.23 -35.49 23.34
C ALA A 13 22.09 -33.99 23.06
N ILE A 14 22.60 -33.55 21.92
CA ILE A 14 22.27 -32.23 21.38
C ILE A 14 20.81 -32.32 20.99
N GLY A 15 19.93 -31.86 21.88
CA GLY A 15 18.54 -31.64 21.54
C GLY A 15 18.53 -30.65 20.38
N THR A 16 18.18 -31.12 19.18
CA THR A 16 17.73 -30.25 18.11
C THR A 16 16.43 -29.63 18.60
N SER A 17 16.52 -28.49 19.28
CA SER A 17 15.38 -27.58 19.35
C SER A 17 15.01 -27.30 17.90
N CYS A 18 13.87 -27.82 17.45
CA CYS A 18 13.25 -27.38 16.21
C CYS A 18 13.10 -25.88 16.35
N VAL A 19 13.99 -25.11 15.71
CA VAL A 19 13.80 -23.68 15.55
C VAL A 19 12.68 -23.58 14.53
N THR A 20 11.46 -23.38 15.01
CA THR A 20 10.35 -22.98 14.14
C THR A 20 10.70 -21.60 13.62
N TYR A 21 10.97 -21.49 12.32
CA TYR A 21 11.25 -20.21 11.67
C TYR A 21 9.95 -19.41 11.57
N GLU A 22 9.61 -18.69 12.64
CA GLU A 22 8.54 -17.69 12.60
C GLU A 22 9.02 -16.52 11.73
N THR A 23 8.22 -16.17 10.72
CA THR A 23 8.46 -14.96 9.92
C THR A 23 7.42 -13.94 10.34
N ASN A 24 7.87 -12.84 10.96
CA ASN A 24 7.01 -11.74 11.36
C ASN A 24 7.37 -10.52 10.53
N VAL A 25 6.37 -9.94 9.86
CA VAL A 25 6.52 -8.73 9.05
C VAL A 25 5.43 -7.74 9.46
N THR A 26 5.83 -6.51 9.72
CA THR A 26 4.97 -5.41 10.12
C THR A 26 5.10 -4.26 9.13
N ILE A 27 3.98 -3.90 8.52
CA ILE A 27 3.92 -2.90 7.46
C ILE A 27 2.96 -1.81 7.88
N GLY A 28 3.40 -0.56 7.87
CA GLY A 28 2.52 0.60 7.97
C GLY A 28 2.14 1.11 6.59
N PHE A 29 0.98 1.75 6.47
CA PHE A 29 0.55 2.36 5.22
C PHE A 29 -0.42 3.53 5.45
N SER A 30 -0.38 4.54 4.58
CA SER A 30 -1.31 5.67 4.62
C SER A 30 -1.35 6.40 3.29
N SER A 31 -2.30 7.32 3.14
CA SER A 31 -2.42 8.26 2.02
C SER A 31 -2.91 9.63 2.50
N CYS A 32 -3.05 10.58 1.59
CA CYS A 32 -3.69 11.88 1.81
C CYS A 32 -2.96 12.71 2.87
N ASN A 33 -1.73 13.08 2.52
CA ASN A 33 -0.80 13.86 3.33
C ASN A 33 -0.85 15.36 2.99
N ASP A 34 -1.76 16.11 3.64
CA ASP A 34 -1.75 17.58 3.69
C ASP A 34 -1.45 18.11 5.10
N PRO A 35 -0.16 18.30 5.46
CA PRO A 35 0.24 18.78 6.78
C PRO A 35 -0.19 20.21 7.12
N SER A 36 -0.77 20.95 6.16
CA SER A 36 -1.34 22.28 6.41
C SER A 36 -2.67 22.21 7.16
N GLN A 37 -3.36 21.06 7.10
CA GLN A 37 -4.67 20.85 7.71
C GLN A 37 -4.55 20.37 9.16
N THR A 38 -3.81 19.27 9.40
CA THR A 38 -3.43 18.83 10.75
C THR A 38 -2.12 18.04 10.73
N GLN A 39 -1.49 17.90 11.90
CA GLN A 39 -0.30 17.07 12.12
C GLN A 39 -0.43 16.17 13.35
N ASP A 40 -1.64 16.07 13.92
CA ASP A 40 -1.86 15.44 15.24
C ASP A 40 -1.53 13.93 15.26
N LEU A 41 -1.65 13.26 14.11
CA LEU A 41 -1.30 11.85 13.94
C LEU A 41 0.21 11.61 13.87
N LEU A 42 1.00 12.59 13.40
CA LEU A 42 2.42 12.39 13.06
C LEU A 42 3.27 11.91 14.24
N PRO A 43 3.10 12.38 15.49
CA PRO A 43 3.87 11.84 16.62
C PRO A 43 3.63 10.34 16.85
N THR A 44 2.40 9.88 16.67
CA THR A 44 2.02 8.47 16.85
C THR A 44 2.56 7.61 15.71
N LEU A 45 2.46 8.09 14.47
CA LEU A 45 3.11 7.45 13.32
C LEU A 45 4.64 7.36 13.51
N ASN A 46 5.28 8.48 13.87
CA ASN A 46 6.73 8.54 14.07
C ASN A 46 7.23 7.53 15.12
N LYS A 47 6.45 7.30 16.18
CA LYS A 47 6.72 6.26 17.17
C LYS A 47 6.49 4.85 16.63
N ALA A 48 5.44 4.63 15.84
CA ALA A 48 5.16 3.32 15.26
C ALA A 48 6.28 2.87 14.30
N LEU A 49 6.83 3.80 13.51
CA LEU A 49 7.91 3.57 12.56
C LEU A 49 9.19 2.99 13.17
N ASP A 50 9.43 3.16 14.48
CA ASP A 50 10.55 2.53 15.18
C ASP A 50 10.48 0.98 15.16
N THR A 51 9.30 0.43 14.88
CA THR A 51 9.04 -1.02 14.91
C THR A 51 8.55 -1.60 13.59
N LEU A 52 8.23 -0.76 12.60
CA LEU A 52 7.74 -1.20 11.30
C LEU A 52 8.91 -1.61 10.40
N ASP A 53 8.77 -2.74 9.72
CA ASP A 53 9.76 -3.21 8.73
C ASP A 53 9.69 -2.38 7.43
N LEU A 54 8.48 -1.93 7.10
CA LEU A 54 8.19 -1.14 5.90
C LEU A 54 7.05 -0.15 6.16
N TYR A 55 7.11 1.01 5.52
CA TYR A 55 6.02 1.96 5.42
C TYR A 55 5.69 2.27 3.96
N ILE A 56 4.41 2.19 3.58
CA ILE A 56 3.95 2.39 2.21
C ILE A 56 3.07 3.64 2.14
N TRP A 57 3.52 4.62 1.37
CA TRP A 57 2.72 5.78 1.00
C TRP A 57 1.84 5.42 -0.19
N LEU A 58 0.53 5.51 -0.03
CA LEU A 58 -0.47 5.01 -0.98
C LEU A 58 -1.01 6.06 -1.94
N GLY A 59 -0.34 7.23 -2.01
CA GLY A 59 -0.74 8.34 -2.86
C GLY A 59 -1.24 9.54 -2.08
N ASP A 60 -1.41 10.64 -2.79
CA ASP A 60 -1.57 11.99 -2.25
C ASP A 60 -0.48 12.30 -1.23
N ASN A 61 0.77 11.99 -1.60
CA ASN A 61 1.90 12.17 -0.69
C ASN A 61 2.21 13.65 -0.48
N VAL A 62 1.86 14.46 -1.47
CA VAL A 62 1.73 15.91 -1.41
C VAL A 62 0.42 16.32 -2.08
N TYR A 63 -0.08 17.49 -1.70
CA TYR A 63 -1.12 18.19 -2.44
C TYR A 63 -0.48 19.30 -3.25
N LEU A 64 -0.38 19.08 -4.57
CA LEU A 64 -0.02 20.15 -5.51
C LEU A 64 -1.21 21.12 -5.62
N GLU A 65 -0.91 22.42 -5.70
CA GLU A 65 -1.88 23.50 -5.87
C GLU A 65 -1.58 24.28 -7.16
N ASP A 66 -2.63 24.75 -7.85
CA ASP A 66 -2.59 25.73 -8.95
C ASP A 66 -1.49 25.52 -10.01
N ASP A 67 -0.36 26.22 -9.90
CA ASP A 67 0.74 26.23 -10.87
C ASP A 67 1.87 25.26 -10.50
N GLN A 68 1.77 24.59 -9.34
CA GLN A 68 2.81 23.71 -8.82
C GLN A 68 3.02 22.45 -9.68
N TRP A 69 2.02 22.01 -10.44
CA TRP A 69 2.15 20.91 -11.41
C TRP A 69 2.58 21.37 -12.82
N GLU A 70 2.76 22.68 -13.07
CA GLU A 70 3.13 23.19 -14.40
C GLU A 70 4.63 23.02 -14.72
N THR A 71 5.48 22.95 -13.69
CA THR A 71 6.93 22.82 -13.88
C THR A 71 7.55 21.87 -12.86
N TYR A 72 8.57 21.12 -13.29
CA TYR A 72 9.34 20.22 -12.43
C TYR A 72 9.84 20.92 -11.17
N SER A 73 10.36 22.15 -11.30
CA SER A 73 10.90 22.89 -10.17
C SER A 73 9.82 23.26 -9.16
N ALA A 74 8.62 23.63 -9.60
CA ALA A 74 7.53 23.97 -8.68
C ALA A 74 7.01 22.72 -7.96
N THR A 75 6.87 21.60 -8.69
CA THR A 75 6.48 20.30 -8.12
C THR A 75 7.50 19.86 -7.07
N MET A 76 8.79 19.89 -7.40
CA MET A 76 9.86 19.51 -6.48
C MET A 76 9.98 20.47 -5.28
N THR A 77 9.70 21.77 -5.46
CA THR A 77 9.59 22.70 -4.32
C THR A 77 8.51 22.25 -3.35
N ARG A 78 7.33 21.86 -3.82
CA ARG A 78 6.25 21.37 -2.95
C ARG A 78 6.64 20.09 -2.20
N TYR A 79 7.30 19.12 -2.85
CA TYR A 79 7.86 17.96 -2.16
C TYR A 79 8.85 18.35 -1.06
N ASN A 80 9.77 19.25 -1.35
CA ASN A 80 10.73 19.72 -0.34
C ASN A 80 10.04 20.45 0.81
N GLU A 81 9.04 21.29 0.54
CA GLU A 81 8.28 21.98 1.59
C GLU A 81 7.58 21.01 2.55
N VAL A 82 6.95 19.96 2.01
CA VAL A 82 6.26 18.95 2.82
C VAL A 82 7.24 18.10 3.63
N PHE A 83 8.33 17.62 3.00
CA PHE A 83 9.17 16.58 3.60
C PHE A 83 10.46 17.07 4.27
N THR A 84 10.81 18.36 4.19
CA THR A 84 12.02 18.90 4.86
C THR A 84 11.77 19.31 6.31
N GLY A 85 10.52 19.43 6.75
CA GLY A 85 10.19 19.73 8.15
C GLY A 85 10.71 18.66 9.10
N ASP A 86 11.13 19.04 10.31
CA ASP A 86 11.81 18.16 11.28
C ASP A 86 11.08 16.82 11.51
N VAL A 87 9.74 16.85 11.61
CA VAL A 87 8.92 15.64 11.82
C VAL A 87 8.96 14.68 10.63
N PHE A 88 8.88 15.20 9.39
CA PHE A 88 8.94 14.37 8.19
C PHE A 88 10.36 13.89 7.91
N HIS A 89 11.37 14.71 8.22
CA HIS A 89 12.75 14.29 8.16
C HIS A 89 13.03 13.12 9.12
N GLU A 90 12.47 13.15 10.33
CA GLU A 90 12.56 12.03 11.27
C GLU A 90 11.79 10.79 10.78
N ILE A 91 10.55 10.98 10.29
CA ILE A 91 9.71 9.91 9.72
C ILE A 91 10.45 9.20 8.59
N LEU A 92 10.97 9.93 7.60
CA LEU A 92 11.69 9.38 6.45
C LEU A 92 13.04 8.75 6.83
N GLY A 93 13.58 9.11 8.00
CA GLY A 93 14.78 8.51 8.57
C GLY A 93 14.56 7.17 9.26
N LYS A 94 13.31 6.72 9.41
CA LYS A 94 12.92 5.47 10.08
C LYS A 94 12.29 4.49 9.10
N SER A 95 12.39 3.19 9.41
CA SER A 95 11.87 2.11 8.56
C SER A 95 12.41 2.16 7.11
N THR A 96 11.87 1.32 6.24
CA THR A 96 12.04 1.42 4.79
C THR A 96 10.77 2.03 4.21
N HIS A 97 10.90 2.97 3.27
CA HIS A 97 9.74 3.58 2.61
C HIS A 97 9.56 3.07 1.17
N LEU A 98 8.32 2.80 0.81
CA LEU A 98 7.87 2.69 -0.57
C LEU A 98 6.74 3.69 -0.79
N ALA A 99 6.52 4.10 -2.04
CA ALA A 99 5.43 4.98 -2.39
C ALA A 99 4.76 4.52 -3.69
N ILE A 100 3.49 4.85 -3.82
CA ILE A 100 2.82 5.07 -5.10
C ILE A 100 2.31 6.51 -5.09
N TRP A 101 1.80 6.95 -6.24
CA TRP A 101 1.24 8.27 -6.42
C TRP A 101 -0.27 8.19 -6.65
N ASP A 102 -0.98 9.28 -6.41
CA ASP A 102 -2.38 9.46 -6.82
C ASP A 102 -2.58 10.84 -7.48
N ASP A 103 -3.82 11.32 -7.64
CA ASP A 103 -4.11 12.54 -8.39
C ASP A 103 -3.43 13.77 -7.80
N HIS A 104 -3.36 13.94 -6.49
CA HIS A 104 -2.75 15.15 -5.93
C HIS A 104 -1.22 15.16 -6.02
N ASP A 105 -0.58 14.01 -6.22
CA ASP A 105 0.83 13.93 -6.65
C ASP A 105 0.97 14.21 -8.16
N ALA A 106 -0.03 13.81 -8.95
CA ALA A 106 -0.01 13.89 -10.41
C ALA A 106 -0.36 15.29 -10.93
N GLY A 107 -1.33 15.98 -10.34
CA GLY A 107 -1.92 17.21 -10.87
C GLY A 107 -3.20 17.64 -10.12
N PRO A 108 -4.18 18.22 -10.83
CA PRO A 108 -5.47 18.60 -10.24
C PRO A 108 -6.26 17.39 -9.70
N ASN A 109 -7.18 17.65 -8.76
CA ASN A 109 -8.11 16.65 -8.22
C ASN A 109 -8.84 15.88 -9.35
N ASP A 110 -8.97 14.57 -9.21
CA ASP A 110 -9.56 13.61 -10.15
C ASP A 110 -8.96 13.68 -11.57
N CYS A 111 -7.70 14.11 -11.72
CA CYS A 111 -7.11 14.23 -13.05
C CYS A 111 -6.97 12.87 -13.76
N ASP A 112 -7.10 12.91 -15.08
CA ASP A 112 -6.88 11.80 -15.99
C ASP A 112 -6.27 12.30 -17.31
N LEU A 113 -5.98 11.41 -18.25
CA LEU A 113 -5.38 11.77 -19.55
C LEU A 113 -6.28 12.66 -20.43
N SER A 114 -7.57 12.80 -20.11
CA SER A 114 -8.52 13.66 -20.81
C SER A 114 -8.58 15.08 -20.25
N THR A 115 -8.25 15.26 -18.97
CA THR A 115 -8.32 16.55 -18.27
C THR A 115 -6.95 17.18 -18.02
N PHE A 116 -5.87 16.40 -18.01
CA PHE A 116 -4.55 16.88 -17.62
C PHE A 116 -3.40 16.28 -18.45
N ASN A 117 -2.49 17.14 -18.93
CA ASN A 117 -1.36 16.77 -19.78
C ASN A 117 0.02 16.94 -19.11
N GLY A 118 0.07 17.38 -17.84
CA GLY A 118 1.31 17.60 -17.09
C GLY A 118 1.90 16.35 -16.41
N HIS A 119 1.26 15.18 -16.56
CA HIS A 119 1.68 13.91 -15.95
C HIS A 119 3.18 13.61 -16.12
N ALA A 120 3.77 13.91 -17.29
CA ALA A 120 5.19 13.65 -17.52
C ALA A 120 6.12 14.49 -16.62
N ILE A 121 5.73 15.73 -16.31
CA ILE A 121 6.50 16.66 -15.50
C ILE A 121 6.44 16.23 -14.03
N THR A 122 5.24 15.96 -13.53
CA THR A 122 5.04 15.55 -12.13
C THR A 122 5.57 14.14 -11.88
N MET A 123 5.47 13.22 -12.84
CA MET A 123 6.09 11.89 -12.79
C MET A 123 7.63 11.95 -12.69
N GLU A 124 8.28 12.89 -13.39
CA GLU A 124 9.72 13.10 -13.28
C GLU A 124 10.10 13.53 -11.86
N ALA A 125 9.41 14.54 -11.31
CA ALA A 125 9.62 15.00 -9.94
C ALA A 125 9.33 13.90 -8.90
N PHE A 126 8.24 13.15 -9.08
CA PHE A 126 7.86 12.03 -8.20
C PHE A 126 8.96 10.96 -8.13
N LYS A 127 9.50 10.57 -9.30
CA LYS A 127 10.58 9.58 -9.39
C LYS A 127 11.87 10.06 -8.75
N ASP A 128 12.24 11.31 -8.97
CA ASP A 128 13.46 11.89 -8.41
C ASP A 128 13.38 12.04 -6.89
N PHE A 129 12.19 12.32 -6.35
CA PHE A 129 11.96 12.40 -4.92
C PHE A 129 11.99 11.01 -4.25
N TRP A 130 11.17 10.06 -4.74
CA TRP A 130 11.00 8.76 -4.08
C TRP A 130 12.07 7.72 -4.43
N GLN A 131 12.76 7.87 -5.56
CA GLN A 131 13.89 7.03 -5.99
C GLN A 131 13.65 5.51 -5.81
N PRO A 132 12.72 4.90 -6.58
CA PRO A 132 12.36 3.50 -6.40
C PRO A 132 13.58 2.58 -6.52
N THR A 133 13.77 1.70 -5.55
CA THR A 133 14.88 0.73 -5.51
C THR A 133 14.58 -0.57 -6.24
N TYR A 134 13.42 -0.65 -6.90
CA TYR A 134 12.92 -1.82 -7.62
C TYR A 134 12.72 -1.51 -9.10
N ALA A 135 12.70 -2.56 -9.92
CA ALA A 135 12.58 -2.44 -11.36
C ALA A 135 11.22 -1.83 -11.77
N GLN A 136 11.27 -0.75 -12.55
CA GLN A 136 10.12 -0.12 -13.20
C GLN A 136 9.96 -0.68 -14.62
N PRO A 137 8.86 -1.37 -14.96
CA PRO A 137 8.66 -1.93 -16.30
C PRO A 137 8.38 -0.89 -17.38
N ASP A 138 7.92 0.31 -17.01
CA ASP A 138 7.71 1.44 -17.92
C ASP A 138 8.39 2.69 -17.36
N SER A 139 9.31 3.27 -18.13
CA SER A 139 10.04 4.47 -17.70
C SER A 139 9.16 5.71 -17.61
N THR A 140 7.96 5.72 -18.20
CA THR A 140 7.05 6.89 -18.17
C THR A 140 5.97 6.82 -17.09
N SER A 141 5.98 5.78 -16.24
CA SER A 141 4.97 5.54 -15.20
C SER A 141 5.64 5.00 -13.92
N TYR A 142 4.94 4.97 -12.78
CA TYR A 142 5.49 4.55 -11.49
C TYR A 142 4.84 3.25 -10.99
N TYR A 143 5.19 2.13 -11.62
CA TYR A 143 4.74 0.82 -11.16
C TYR A 143 5.85 -0.21 -11.19
N GLY A 144 5.71 -1.24 -10.36
CA GLY A 144 6.67 -2.33 -10.32
C GLY A 144 6.41 -3.28 -9.16
N ARG A 145 7.38 -4.16 -8.92
CA ARG A 145 7.30 -5.17 -7.86
C ARG A 145 8.59 -5.25 -7.07
N THR A 146 8.46 -5.35 -5.76
CA THR A 146 9.53 -5.76 -4.84
C THR A 146 9.07 -6.92 -3.96
N THR A 147 9.96 -7.46 -3.13
CA THR A 147 9.65 -8.60 -2.26
C THR A 147 10.10 -8.34 -0.82
N LEU A 148 9.44 -8.99 0.13
CA LEU A 148 9.83 -9.07 1.53
C LEU A 148 9.88 -10.54 1.98
N ALA A 149 10.40 -10.76 3.20
CA ALA A 149 10.43 -12.07 3.84
C ALA A 149 11.04 -13.16 2.94
N GLU A 150 12.22 -12.88 2.37
CA GLU A 150 12.94 -13.80 1.48
C GLU A 150 12.10 -14.28 0.28
N GLY A 151 11.18 -13.44 -0.22
CA GLY A 151 10.34 -13.74 -1.38
C GLY A 151 8.99 -14.37 -1.04
N LYS A 152 8.66 -14.58 0.25
CA LYS A 152 7.33 -15.06 0.64
C LYS A 152 6.23 -14.03 0.44
N ILE A 153 6.58 -12.74 0.42
CA ILE A 153 5.65 -11.64 0.20
C ILE A 153 6.08 -10.88 -1.06
N ASP A 154 5.21 -10.86 -2.05
CA ASP A 154 5.33 -9.98 -3.22
C ASP A 154 4.57 -8.68 -2.95
N ILE A 155 5.19 -7.53 -3.24
CA ILE A 155 4.57 -6.21 -3.13
C ILE A 155 4.48 -5.60 -4.52
N TYR A 156 3.27 -5.40 -5.00
CA TYR A 156 2.96 -4.73 -6.26
C TYR A 156 2.60 -3.28 -5.98
N LEU A 157 3.33 -2.37 -6.59
CA LEU A 157 3.11 -0.93 -6.52
C LEU A 157 2.50 -0.52 -7.86
N LEU A 158 1.21 -0.20 -7.89
CA LEU A 158 0.46 0.10 -9.11
C LEU A 158 0.29 1.61 -9.29
N ASP A 159 0.32 2.05 -10.55
CA ASP A 159 0.08 3.43 -10.95
C ASP A 159 -1.34 3.57 -11.50
N ASN A 160 -2.23 4.27 -10.77
CA ASN A 160 -3.63 4.47 -11.13
C ASN A 160 -3.90 5.76 -11.93
N ARG A 161 -2.86 6.52 -12.33
CA ARG A 161 -3.01 7.84 -12.98
C ARG A 161 -2.41 7.90 -14.38
N SER A 162 -1.20 7.38 -14.59
CA SER A 162 -0.45 7.51 -15.86
C SER A 162 -1.19 7.01 -17.09
N PHE A 163 -2.14 6.10 -16.91
CA PHE A 163 -2.92 5.50 -17.99
C PHE A 163 -4.41 5.79 -17.89
N ARG A 164 -4.86 6.48 -16.84
CA ARG A 164 -6.29 6.61 -16.54
C ARG A 164 -6.97 7.42 -17.62
N THR A 165 -8.12 6.91 -18.06
CA THR A 165 -9.06 7.61 -18.93
C THR A 165 -10.40 7.73 -18.21
N HIS A 166 -11.20 8.70 -18.64
CA HIS A 166 -12.50 8.98 -18.03
C HIS A 166 -13.39 7.73 -18.04
N LYS A 167 -14.05 7.42 -16.92
CA LYS A 167 -14.90 6.22 -16.74
C LYS A 167 -15.99 6.01 -17.80
N ASP A 168 -16.45 7.10 -18.41
CA ASP A 168 -17.50 7.08 -19.45
C ASP A 168 -16.93 6.99 -20.89
N SER A 169 -15.61 6.89 -21.06
CA SER A 169 -14.99 6.74 -22.38
C SER A 169 -15.10 5.30 -22.90
N ALA A 170 -15.06 5.12 -24.22
CA ALA A 170 -15.12 3.79 -24.83
C ALA A 170 -13.88 2.92 -24.52
N ASP A 171 -12.79 3.57 -24.13
CA ASP A 171 -11.52 3.00 -23.71
C ASP A 171 -11.24 3.24 -22.22
N ALA A 172 -12.30 3.33 -21.41
CA ALA A 172 -12.21 3.55 -19.97
C ALA A 172 -11.26 2.55 -19.32
N THR A 173 -10.21 3.05 -18.68
CA THR A 173 -9.22 2.24 -17.98
C THR A 173 -8.60 3.05 -16.84
N VAL A 174 -8.15 2.35 -15.79
CA VAL A 174 -7.36 2.96 -14.70
C VAL A 174 -5.88 2.67 -14.91
N PHE A 175 -5.55 1.39 -15.13
CA PHE A 175 -4.16 0.93 -15.18
C PHE A 175 -3.61 0.80 -16.61
N GLY A 176 -4.46 0.78 -17.63
CA GLY A 176 -4.05 0.66 -19.02
C GLY A 176 -3.44 -0.70 -19.38
N THR A 177 -3.54 -1.04 -20.66
CA THR A 177 -3.20 -2.38 -21.17
C THR A 177 -1.77 -2.84 -20.87
N LYS A 178 -0.79 -1.93 -20.82
CA LYS A 178 0.62 -2.29 -20.55
C LYS A 178 0.80 -2.78 -19.11
N GLN A 179 0.37 -1.98 -18.12
CA GLN A 179 0.49 -2.33 -16.71
C GLN A 179 -0.37 -3.54 -16.36
N LEU A 180 -1.60 -3.62 -16.88
CA LEU A 180 -2.49 -4.76 -16.67
C LEU A 180 -1.87 -6.08 -17.15
N ASN A 181 -1.27 -6.09 -18.35
CA ASN A 181 -0.56 -7.26 -18.86
C ASN A 181 0.68 -7.63 -18.04
N TRP A 182 1.42 -6.63 -17.56
CA TRP A 182 2.57 -6.86 -16.67
C TRP A 182 2.12 -7.44 -15.33
N PHE A 183 1.08 -6.87 -14.72
CA PHE A 183 0.57 -7.27 -13.42
C PHE A 183 0.05 -8.70 -13.47
N TYR A 184 -0.82 -9.03 -14.43
CA TYR A 184 -1.34 -10.38 -14.62
C TYR A 184 -0.21 -11.43 -14.73
N LYS A 185 0.78 -11.17 -15.59
CA LYS A 185 1.90 -12.09 -15.82
C LYS A 185 2.78 -12.24 -14.60
N THR A 186 2.99 -11.17 -13.84
CA THR A 186 3.88 -11.18 -12.67
C THR A 186 3.20 -11.86 -11.49
N LEU A 187 1.90 -11.60 -11.29
CA LEU A 187 1.07 -12.23 -10.27
C LEU A 187 0.95 -13.75 -10.47
N HIS A 188 0.52 -14.19 -11.66
CA HIS A 188 0.26 -15.62 -11.91
C HIS A 188 1.53 -16.49 -12.05
N LYS A 189 2.70 -15.87 -12.20
CA LYS A 189 3.99 -16.57 -12.20
C LYS A 189 4.66 -16.57 -10.83
N SER A 190 4.14 -15.82 -9.87
CA SER A 190 4.73 -15.73 -8.56
C SER A 190 4.63 -17.06 -7.81
N THR A 191 5.57 -17.28 -6.90
CA THR A 191 5.54 -18.38 -5.93
C THR A 191 5.41 -17.87 -4.51
N SER A 192 5.17 -16.57 -4.33
CA SER A 192 4.97 -15.95 -3.02
C SER A 192 3.67 -16.45 -2.40
N GLU A 193 3.63 -16.43 -1.07
CA GLU A 193 2.52 -16.92 -0.28
C GLU A 193 1.52 -15.78 0.02
N VAL A 194 1.99 -14.53 -0.01
CA VAL A 194 1.17 -13.32 0.13
C VAL A 194 1.49 -12.35 -1.00
N HIS A 195 0.45 -11.72 -1.53
CA HIS A 195 0.53 -10.65 -2.52
C HIS A 195 -0.07 -9.38 -1.92
N LEU A 196 0.75 -8.34 -1.75
CA LEU A 196 0.30 -7.01 -1.36
C LEU A 196 0.12 -6.16 -2.62
N ILE A 197 -1.09 -5.68 -2.86
CA ILE A 197 -1.44 -4.85 -4.02
C ILE A 197 -1.66 -3.42 -3.50
N CYS A 198 -0.73 -2.53 -3.80
CA CYS A 198 -0.82 -1.12 -3.42
C CYS A 198 -1.39 -0.33 -4.60
N MET A 199 -2.51 0.37 -4.39
CA MET A 199 -3.16 1.21 -5.39
C MET A 199 -3.93 2.35 -4.72
N GLY A 200 -3.99 3.54 -5.33
CA GLY A 200 -4.63 4.72 -4.71
C GLY A 200 -6.12 4.52 -4.42
N GLY A 201 -6.91 4.24 -5.44
CA GLY A 201 -8.36 4.03 -5.30
C GLY A 201 -8.76 2.64 -4.78
N GLN A 202 -9.90 2.56 -4.10
CA GLN A 202 -10.48 1.30 -3.59
C GLN A 202 -10.87 0.32 -4.71
N LEU A 203 -10.58 -0.96 -4.51
CA LEU A 203 -10.98 -2.10 -5.35
C LEU A 203 -12.28 -2.75 -4.87
N LEU A 204 -12.43 -3.03 -3.57
CA LEU A 204 -13.53 -3.85 -3.07
C LEU A 204 -14.82 -3.07 -2.83
N ASN A 205 -14.74 -1.80 -2.45
CA ASN A 205 -15.91 -0.95 -2.26
C ASN A 205 -16.87 -1.04 -3.46
N THR A 206 -18.13 -1.38 -3.18
CA THR A 206 -19.18 -1.63 -4.18
C THR A 206 -20.03 -0.40 -4.51
N ALA A 207 -19.88 0.68 -3.76
CA ALA A 207 -20.57 1.94 -4.01
C ALA A 207 -19.95 2.65 -5.23
N GLN A 208 -20.75 2.90 -6.25
CA GLN A 208 -20.35 3.66 -7.46
C GLN A 208 -20.41 5.17 -7.21
N VAL A 209 -19.57 5.63 -6.28
CA VAL A 209 -19.48 7.03 -5.85
C VAL A 209 -18.02 7.43 -5.66
N PHE A 210 -17.71 8.69 -5.95
CA PHE A 210 -16.34 9.24 -5.97
C PHE A 210 -15.40 8.38 -6.84
N GLU A 211 -14.08 8.55 -6.71
CA GLU A 211 -13.12 7.70 -7.42
C GLU A 211 -12.93 6.36 -6.69
N ASN A 212 -13.15 5.26 -7.42
CA ASN A 212 -12.86 3.88 -7.03
C ASN A 212 -13.07 2.95 -8.23
N MET A 213 -12.66 1.69 -8.11
CA MET A 213 -12.77 0.70 -9.18
C MET A 213 -14.22 0.27 -9.50
N SER A 214 -15.20 0.52 -8.63
CA SER A 214 -16.61 0.23 -8.96
C SER A 214 -17.15 1.10 -10.09
N ASN A 215 -16.50 2.23 -10.38
CA ASN A 215 -16.75 3.04 -11.58
C ASN A 215 -16.13 2.46 -12.86
N TYR A 216 -15.23 1.48 -12.75
CA TYR A 216 -14.55 0.79 -13.86
C TYR A 216 -14.86 -0.72 -13.81
N PRO A 217 -16.13 -1.13 -13.97
CA PRO A 217 -16.61 -2.47 -13.63
C PRO A 217 -15.90 -3.59 -14.40
N VAL A 218 -15.55 -3.36 -15.67
CA VAL A 218 -14.83 -4.35 -16.50
C VAL A 218 -13.42 -4.61 -15.96
N GLU A 219 -12.69 -3.54 -15.65
CA GLU A 219 -11.33 -3.64 -15.11
C GLU A 219 -11.35 -4.20 -13.68
N ARG A 220 -12.33 -3.79 -12.86
CA ARG A 220 -12.56 -4.32 -11.51
C ARG A 220 -12.80 -5.82 -11.52
N GLU A 221 -13.75 -6.29 -12.33
CA GLU A 221 -14.08 -7.73 -12.43
C GLU A 221 -12.86 -8.55 -12.85
N MET A 222 -12.09 -8.03 -13.82
CA MET A 222 -10.86 -8.66 -14.28
C MET A 222 -9.80 -8.76 -13.16
N LEU A 223 -9.55 -7.69 -12.41
CA LEU A 223 -8.60 -7.71 -11.29
C LEU A 223 -9.05 -8.68 -10.19
N LEU A 224 -10.33 -8.66 -9.82
CA LEU A 224 -10.90 -9.58 -8.84
C LEU A 224 -10.72 -11.04 -9.27
N GLN A 225 -10.97 -11.35 -10.54
CA GLN A 225 -10.75 -12.70 -11.07
C GLN A 225 -9.27 -13.10 -10.96
N TRP A 226 -8.35 -12.22 -11.38
CA TRP A 226 -6.91 -12.46 -11.32
C TRP A 226 -6.41 -12.70 -9.89
N LEU A 227 -6.88 -11.90 -8.93
CA LEU A 227 -6.55 -12.10 -7.52
C LEU A 227 -7.12 -13.42 -6.99
N SER A 228 -8.34 -13.80 -7.42
CA SER A 228 -8.98 -15.06 -7.03
C SER A 228 -8.26 -16.31 -7.57
N GLU A 229 -7.59 -16.20 -8.73
CA GLU A 229 -6.90 -17.31 -9.42
C GLU A 229 -5.40 -17.40 -9.11
N ALA A 230 -4.77 -16.29 -8.72
CA ALA A 230 -3.34 -16.21 -8.41
C ALA A 230 -2.92 -17.19 -7.30
N PRO A 231 -1.67 -17.66 -7.25
CA PRO A 231 -1.14 -18.32 -6.05
C PRO A 231 -1.20 -17.36 -4.83
N GLY A 232 -1.03 -17.89 -3.62
CA GLY A 232 -0.97 -17.07 -2.41
C GLY A 232 -2.27 -16.34 -2.02
N ALA A 233 -2.18 -15.54 -0.95
CA ALA A 233 -3.26 -14.74 -0.40
C ALA A 233 -3.12 -13.26 -0.83
N PRO A 234 -4.13 -12.68 -1.51
CA PRO A 234 -4.11 -11.28 -1.90
C PRO A 234 -4.60 -10.36 -0.77
N ILE A 235 -3.87 -9.27 -0.55
CA ILE A 235 -4.22 -8.17 0.34
C ILE A 235 -4.05 -6.88 -0.45
N VAL A 236 -5.08 -6.05 -0.50
CA VAL A 236 -5.08 -4.77 -1.21
C VAL A 236 -4.95 -3.64 -0.18
N LEU A 237 -4.03 -2.72 -0.43
CA LEU A 237 -3.82 -1.53 0.39
C LEU A 237 -4.19 -0.31 -0.45
N THR A 238 -5.11 0.50 0.07
CA THR A 238 -5.72 1.62 -0.66
C THR A 238 -5.79 2.92 0.15
N GLY A 239 -6.03 4.03 -0.54
CA GLY A 239 -6.04 5.39 -0.01
C GLY A 239 -7.20 6.23 -0.56
N ASP A 240 -6.93 7.49 -0.90
CA ASP A 240 -7.81 8.44 -1.63
C ASP A 240 -9.09 8.92 -0.90
N ARG A 241 -9.74 8.06 -0.13
CA ARG A 241 -11.13 8.30 0.29
C ARG A 241 -11.34 9.32 1.41
N HIS A 242 -10.28 9.80 2.03
CA HIS A 242 -10.31 10.61 3.25
C HIS A 242 -11.10 9.93 4.40
N SER A 243 -11.30 8.63 4.33
CA SER A 243 -11.70 7.79 5.46
C SER A 243 -11.14 6.38 5.26
N GLY A 244 -11.02 5.65 6.37
CA GLY A 244 -10.53 4.29 6.38
C GLY A 244 -11.66 3.29 6.57
N GLU A 245 -11.46 2.11 5.99
CA GLU A 245 -12.33 0.96 6.17
C GLU A 245 -11.58 -0.33 5.81
N ILE A 246 -12.10 -1.45 6.29
CA ILE A 246 -11.62 -2.79 5.96
C ILE A 246 -12.73 -3.54 5.24
N ASN A 247 -12.40 -4.07 4.08
CA ASN A 247 -13.27 -4.80 3.20
C ASN A 247 -12.80 -6.26 3.05
N LEU A 248 -13.75 -7.18 2.91
CA LEU A 248 -13.49 -8.59 2.66
C LEU A 248 -14.44 -9.09 1.57
N LEU A 249 -13.89 -9.73 0.55
CA LEU A 249 -14.65 -10.41 -0.49
C LEU A 249 -14.08 -11.80 -0.73
N GLU A 250 -14.94 -12.81 -0.79
CA GLU A 250 -14.53 -14.17 -1.13
C GLU A 250 -14.99 -14.53 -2.55
N ILE A 251 -14.05 -14.95 -3.39
CA ILE A 251 -14.31 -15.38 -4.77
C ILE A 251 -13.67 -16.76 -4.97
N ASN A 252 -14.46 -17.75 -5.37
CA ASN A 252 -14.00 -19.12 -5.62
C ASN A 252 -13.22 -19.74 -4.42
N GLY A 253 -13.61 -19.41 -3.19
CA GLY A 253 -12.95 -19.88 -1.96
C GLY A 253 -11.65 -19.14 -1.62
N LYS A 254 -11.30 -18.07 -2.34
CA LYS A 254 -10.18 -17.19 -2.00
C LYS A 254 -10.68 -15.88 -1.43
N ALA A 255 -10.26 -15.59 -0.20
CA ALA A 255 -10.48 -14.31 0.45
C ALA A 255 -9.55 -13.24 -0.14
N ILE A 256 -10.12 -12.09 -0.46
CA ILE A 256 -9.40 -10.86 -0.82
C ILE A 256 -9.72 -9.86 0.29
N VAL A 257 -8.69 -9.44 1.02
CA VAL A 257 -8.81 -8.40 2.04
C VAL A 257 -8.38 -7.09 1.40
N GLU A 258 -9.13 -6.02 1.64
CA GLU A 258 -8.70 -4.66 1.34
C GLU A 258 -8.69 -3.83 2.62
N ALA A 259 -7.64 -3.03 2.80
CA ALA A 259 -7.53 -2.06 3.87
C ALA A 259 -7.30 -0.67 3.25
N CYS A 260 -8.24 0.24 3.50
CA CYS A 260 -8.13 1.63 3.11
C CYS A 260 -7.66 2.44 4.31
N ALA A 261 -6.55 3.19 4.16
CA ALA A 261 -6.03 4.09 5.19
C ALA A 261 -5.79 5.48 4.62
N SER A 262 -6.77 6.35 4.83
CA SER A 262 -6.82 7.72 4.35
C SER A 262 -7.69 8.51 5.34
N PRO A 263 -7.28 9.66 5.91
CA PRO A 263 -6.06 10.42 5.64
C PRO A 263 -5.04 10.38 6.81
N ILE A 264 -3.78 10.66 6.51
CA ILE A 264 -2.73 10.88 7.52
C ILE A 264 -2.76 12.30 8.11
N THR A 265 -2.91 13.32 7.26
CA THR A 265 -2.87 14.74 7.67
C THR A 265 -3.94 15.60 6.98
N ALA A 266 -4.49 15.18 5.83
CA ALA A 266 -5.67 15.80 5.26
C ALA A 266 -6.92 15.59 6.14
N ASN A 267 -7.97 16.37 5.92
CA ASN A 267 -9.22 16.30 6.68
C ASN A 267 -9.96 14.99 6.42
N ALA A 268 -10.44 14.35 7.49
CA ALA A 268 -11.26 13.16 7.39
C ALA A 268 -12.69 13.49 6.90
N HIS A 269 -13.19 12.65 6.01
CA HIS A 269 -14.52 12.70 5.41
C HIS A 269 -15.14 11.30 5.50
N PRO A 270 -15.85 10.99 6.60
CA PRO A 270 -16.43 9.67 6.79
C PRO A 270 -17.61 9.42 5.83
N HIS A 271 -17.64 8.21 5.28
CA HIS A 271 -18.62 7.75 4.29
C HIS A 271 -19.47 6.59 4.82
N HIS A 272 -19.94 6.70 6.08
CA HIS A 272 -20.71 5.66 6.77
C HIS A 272 -21.91 5.14 5.97
N ASP A 273 -22.61 6.06 5.28
CA ASP A 273 -23.85 5.78 4.56
C ASP A 273 -23.63 5.20 3.15
N GLU A 274 -22.37 5.04 2.70
CA GLU A 274 -22.10 4.36 1.43
C GLU A 274 -22.55 2.91 1.48
N ALA A 275 -23.27 2.48 0.44
CA ALA A 275 -23.75 1.12 0.29
C ALA A 275 -22.63 0.16 -0.15
N ASN A 276 -21.60 0.01 0.70
CA ASN A 276 -20.50 -0.88 0.50
C ASN A 276 -20.80 -2.27 1.13
N THR A 277 -21.17 -3.24 0.30
CA THR A 277 -21.52 -4.59 0.76
C THR A 277 -20.33 -5.48 1.12
N THR A 278 -19.08 -5.05 0.88
CA THR A 278 -17.88 -5.81 1.23
C THR A 278 -17.26 -5.36 2.56
N ARG A 279 -17.78 -4.29 3.16
CA ARG A 279 -17.26 -3.74 4.42
C ARG A 279 -17.46 -4.71 5.58
N VAL A 280 -16.38 -5.00 6.29
CA VAL A 280 -16.38 -5.77 7.55
C VAL A 280 -15.98 -4.93 8.76
N HIS A 281 -15.45 -3.72 8.52
CA HIS A 281 -15.18 -2.70 9.52
C HIS A 281 -16.47 -2.04 10.03
N GLU A 282 -16.49 -1.57 11.28
CA GLU A 282 -17.63 -0.86 11.84
C GLU A 282 -17.70 0.57 11.27
N GLY A 283 -18.35 0.71 10.11
CA GLY A 283 -18.44 1.98 9.39
C GLY A 283 -17.11 2.41 8.77
N THR A 284 -16.93 3.72 8.62
CA THR A 284 -15.68 4.34 8.15
C THR A 284 -15.05 5.17 9.27
N THR A 285 -13.74 5.39 9.25
CA THR A 285 -13.11 6.24 10.27
C THR A 285 -13.53 7.72 10.14
N ASP A 286 -13.65 8.41 11.28
CA ASP A 286 -13.98 9.84 11.35
C ASP A 286 -12.75 10.76 11.57
N THR A 287 -11.57 10.18 11.72
CA THR A 287 -10.33 10.88 12.12
C THR A 287 -9.14 10.44 11.26
N GLN A 288 -8.06 11.22 11.31
CA GLN A 288 -6.78 10.81 10.73
C GLN A 288 -6.28 9.52 11.39
N HIS A 289 -5.74 8.63 10.56
CA HIS A 289 -5.19 7.36 10.98
C HIS A 289 -4.17 6.85 9.95
N PHE A 290 -3.38 5.86 10.36
CA PHE A 290 -2.57 5.05 9.43
C PHE A 290 -2.93 3.57 9.60
N GLY A 291 -2.78 2.81 8.54
CA GLY A 291 -2.98 1.38 8.57
C GLY A 291 -1.75 0.64 9.09
N THR A 292 -1.98 -0.47 9.78
CA THR A 292 -0.95 -1.46 10.09
C THR A 292 -1.37 -2.84 9.60
N LEU A 293 -0.42 -3.55 9.02
CA LEU A 293 -0.55 -4.93 8.56
C LEU A 293 0.52 -5.76 9.25
N ARG A 294 0.10 -6.71 10.08
CA ARG A 294 1.00 -7.66 10.76
C ARG A 294 0.79 -9.05 10.16
N LEU A 295 1.84 -9.57 9.54
CA LEU A 295 1.90 -10.87 8.90
C LEU A 295 2.79 -11.78 9.75
N ASN A 296 2.20 -12.81 10.36
CA ASN A 296 2.94 -13.77 11.18
C ASN A 296 2.80 -15.15 10.53
N HIS A 297 3.90 -15.72 10.08
CA HIS A 297 3.94 -17.05 9.47
C HIS A 297 4.39 -18.09 10.50
N SER A 298 3.56 -19.11 10.69
CA SER A 298 3.84 -20.27 11.56
C SER A 298 3.59 -21.59 10.82
N GLU A 299 3.72 -22.72 11.49
CA GLU A 299 3.36 -24.03 10.92
C GLU A 299 1.89 -24.12 10.51
N GLU A 300 1.02 -23.29 11.09
CA GLU A 300 -0.43 -23.23 10.77
C GLU A 300 -0.73 -22.31 9.57
N GLY A 301 0.29 -21.67 8.98
CA GLY A 301 0.17 -20.72 7.88
C GLY A 301 0.27 -19.26 8.31
N TRP A 302 -0.17 -18.35 7.43
CA TRP A 302 -0.16 -16.91 7.67
C TRP A 302 -1.33 -16.49 8.55
N ARG A 303 -1.01 -15.81 9.65
CA ARG A 303 -1.96 -14.98 10.39
C ARG A 303 -1.80 -13.53 9.96
N ILE A 304 -2.88 -12.97 9.41
CA ILE A 304 -2.96 -11.60 8.95
C ILE A 304 -3.77 -10.79 9.97
N VAL A 305 -3.21 -9.68 10.44
CA VAL A 305 -3.92 -8.71 11.29
C VAL A 305 -3.82 -7.33 10.65
N VAL A 306 -4.96 -6.73 10.37
CA VAL A 306 -5.09 -5.37 9.84
C VAL A 306 -5.68 -4.48 10.93
N SER A 307 -5.18 -3.26 11.08
CA SER A 307 -5.75 -2.27 12.01
C SER A 307 -5.57 -0.86 11.46
N LEU A 308 -6.52 0.04 11.76
CA LEU A 308 -6.43 1.47 11.48
C LEU A 308 -6.13 2.18 12.81
N ILE A 309 -5.00 2.86 12.90
CA ILE A 309 -4.47 3.42 14.16
C ILE A 309 -4.61 4.93 14.16
N ASP A 310 -5.32 5.46 15.16
CA ASP A 310 -5.57 6.89 15.32
C ASP A 310 -4.42 7.65 16.00
N ALA A 311 -4.62 8.95 16.22
CA ALA A 311 -3.64 9.81 16.88
C ALA A 311 -3.36 9.43 18.35
N SER A 312 -4.27 8.72 19.03
CA SER A 312 -4.06 8.22 20.39
C SER A 312 -3.26 6.91 20.43
N GLY A 313 -3.09 6.25 19.29
CA GLY A 313 -2.43 4.95 19.16
C GLY A 313 -3.37 3.77 19.35
N GLU A 314 -4.68 4.01 19.38
CA GLU A 314 -5.71 2.98 19.48
C GLU A 314 -6.16 2.53 18.09
N ALA A 315 -6.59 1.26 18.01
CA ALA A 315 -7.20 0.74 16.80
C ALA A 315 -8.67 1.18 16.73
N LEU A 316 -9.04 1.73 15.58
CA LEU A 316 -10.41 2.10 15.21
C LEU A 316 -11.19 0.86 14.74
#